data_AF-A0A819WYP0-F1
#
_entry.id   AF-A0A819WYP0-F1
#
_cell.length_a   1.000
_cell.length_b   1.000
_cell.length_c   1.000
_cell.angle_alpha   90.00
_cell.angle_beta   90.00
_cell.angle_gamma   90.00
#
_symmetry.space_group_name_H-M   'P 1'
#
loop_
_entity.id
_entity.type
_entity.pdbx_description
1 polymer ?
#
loop_
_entity_poly.entity_id
_entity_poly.type
_entity_poly.pdbx_seq_one_letter_code
_entity_poly.pdbx_strand_id
1 'polypeptide(L)' 'GSSMSGMAADRIATRVAEREGTLGLIIINLQKTPHDHLATIRIFAPCDKAMSLLAKKMKLKIPKTF' A
#
# COMPACT_ATOMS: atom_id res chain seq x y z
N GLY A 1 -0.90 6.51 0.91
CA GLY A 1 -1.83 6.59 2.05
C GLY A 1 -3.16 7.11 1.57
N SER A 2 -4.10 6.20 1.29
CA SER A 2 -5.52 6.51 1.07
C SER A 2 -6.29 5.91 2.25
N SER A 3 -7.36 6.58 2.70
CA SER A 3 -8.23 6.06 3.75
C SER A 3 -9.12 4.89 3.29
N MET A 4 -9.32 4.77 1.97
CA MET A 4 -10.26 3.83 1.34
C MET A 4 -11.61 3.77 2.06
N SER A 5 -12.24 4.94 2.18
CA SER A 5 -13.43 5.15 3.00
C SER A 5 -14.75 4.95 2.24
N GLY A 6 -14.79 4.03 1.27
CA GLY A 6 -16.00 3.62 0.55
C GLY A 6 -16.20 4.29 -0.81
N MET A 7 -15.14 4.83 -1.43
CA MET A 7 -15.23 5.45 -2.75
C MET A 7 -15.15 4.41 -3.88
N ALA A 8 -15.65 4.76 -5.06
CA ALA A 8 -15.53 3.95 -6.26
C ALA A 8 -14.07 3.56 -6.60
N ALA A 9 -13.10 4.40 -6.22
CA ALA A 9 -11.68 4.17 -6.40
C ALA A 9 -11.15 2.98 -5.59
N ASP A 10 -11.76 2.69 -4.43
CA ASP A 10 -11.33 1.62 -3.53
C ASP A 10 -11.46 0.24 -4.18
N ARG A 11 -12.42 0.13 -5.13
CA ARG A 11 -12.66 -1.08 -5.91
C ARG A 11 -11.42 -1.57 -6.66
N ILE A 12 -10.49 -0.68 -7.03
CA ILE A 12 -9.26 -1.10 -7.71
C ILE A 12 -8.42 -1.97 -6.76
N ALA A 13 -8.23 -1.50 -5.52
CA ALA A 13 -7.45 -2.21 -4.53
C ALA A 13 -8.14 -3.51 -4.09
N THR A 14 -9.45 -3.47 -3.82
CA THR A 14 -10.19 -4.65 -3.33
C THR A 14 -10.27 -5.76 -4.40
N ARG A 15 -10.51 -5.40 -5.67
CA ARG A 15 -10.56 -6.38 -6.77
C ARG A 15 -9.21 -7.06 -7.01
N VAL A 16 -8.10 -6.37 -6.81
CA VAL A 16 -6.76 -6.98 -6.90
C VAL A 16 -6.52 -7.91 -5.72
N ALA A 17 -6.95 -7.54 -4.51
CA ALA A 17 -6.82 -8.37 -3.32
C ALA A 17 -7.56 -9.71 -3.44
N GLU A 18 -8.76 -9.70 -4.02
CA GLU A 18 -9.61 -10.89 -4.20
C GLU A 18 -9.22 -11.76 -5.40
N ARG A 19 -8.32 -11.29 -6.28
CA ARG A 19 -7.97 -11.99 -7.51
C ARG A 19 -6.97 -13.11 -7.26
N GLU A 20 -7.37 -14.33 -7.62
CA GLU A 20 -6.49 -15.51 -7.60
C GLU A 20 -5.29 -15.38 -8.55
N GLY A 21 -4.16 -15.98 -8.16
CA GLY A 21 -2.92 -15.95 -8.93
C GLY A 21 -2.15 -14.62 -8.86
N THR A 22 -2.46 -13.75 -7.90
CA THR A 22 -1.71 -12.50 -7.64
C THR A 22 -0.95 -12.57 -6.32
N LEU A 23 -0.11 -11.57 -6.04
CA LEU A 23 0.55 -11.40 -4.73
C LEU A 23 -0.36 -10.75 -3.68
N GLY A 24 -1.60 -10.42 -4.04
CA GLY A 24 -2.58 -9.75 -3.18
C GLY A 24 -2.32 -8.25 -3.02
N LEU A 25 -2.70 -7.71 -1.85
CA LEU A 25 -2.74 -6.27 -1.57
C LEU A 25 -1.84 -5.90 -0.39
N ILE A 26 -1.03 -4.85 -0.54
CA ILE A 26 -0.29 -4.22 0.56
C ILE A 26 -0.90 -2.86 0.86
N ILE A 27 -1.24 -2.61 2.12
CA ILE A 27 -1.77 -1.31 2.55
C ILE A 27 -0.75 -0.62 3.46
N ILE A 28 -0.31 0.56 3.05
CA ILE A 28 0.56 1.46 3.83
C ILE A 28 -0.21 2.73 4.18
N ASN A 29 -0.54 2.87 5.46
CA ASN A 29 -1.28 4.02 5.99
C ASN A 29 -1.09 4.12 7.51
N LEU A 30 -1.16 5.33 8.06
CA LEU A 30 -1.07 5.56 9.51
C LEU A 30 -2.32 5.11 10.25
N GLN A 31 -3.49 5.33 9.66
CA GLN A 31 -4.79 4.98 10.22
C GLN A 31 -5.27 3.62 9.70
N LYS A 32 -6.13 2.94 10.47
CA LYS A 32 -6.85 1.76 9.98
C LYS A 32 -7.69 2.11 8.75
N THR A 33 -7.88 1.15 7.87
CA THR A 33 -8.78 1.28 6.70
C THR A 33 -9.89 0.22 6.78
N PRO A 34 -11.07 0.49 6.20
CA PRO A 34 -12.15 -0.51 6.12
C PRO A 34 -11.73 -1.85 5.48
N HIS A 35 -10.71 -1.82 4.63
CA HIS A 35 -10.23 -2.97 3.86
C HIS A 35 -8.95 -3.59 4.41
N ASP A 36 -8.55 -3.29 5.65
CA ASP A 36 -7.34 -3.85 6.27
C ASP A 36 -7.35 -5.39 6.30
N HIS A 37 -8.53 -6.00 6.39
CA HIS A 37 -8.73 -7.46 6.38
C HIS A 37 -8.41 -8.13 5.03
N LEU A 38 -8.38 -7.35 3.93
CA LEU A 38 -8.03 -7.84 2.59
C LEU A 38 -6.53 -7.74 2.30
N ALA A 39 -5.75 -7.07 3.16
CA ALA A 39 -4.33 -6.88 2.94
C ALA A 39 -3.54 -8.14 3.28
N THR A 40 -2.70 -8.59 2.35
CA THR A 40 -1.65 -9.59 2.61
C THR A 40 -0.65 -9.06 3.63
N ILE A 41 -0.32 -7.76 3.55
CA ILE A 41 0.58 -7.09 4.49
C ILE A 41 0.02 -5.70 4.83
N ARG A 42 -0.09 -5.41 6.12
CA ARG A 42 -0.50 -4.10 6.64
C ARG A 42 0.64 -3.39 7.36
N ILE A 43 1.02 -2.21 6.89
CA ILE A 43 2.13 -1.41 7.44
C ILE A 43 1.63 -0.08 8.00
N PHE A 44 1.77 0.11 9.32
CA PHE A 44 1.44 1.35 10.02
C PHE A 44 2.66 2.27 10.11
N ALA A 45 2.88 3.08 9.07
CA ALA A 45 4.02 4.01 9.01
C ALA A 45 3.76 5.17 8.03
N PRO A 46 4.50 6.29 8.15
CA PRO A 46 4.56 7.30 7.10
C PRO A 46 5.03 6.66 5.79
N CYS A 47 4.35 6.99 4.69
CA CYS A 47 4.61 6.37 3.38
C CYS A 47 6.07 6.57 2.94
N ASP A 48 6.61 7.78 3.12
CA ASP A 48 7.99 8.10 2.74
C ASP A 48 9.01 7.26 3.49
N LYS A 49 8.77 7.00 4.79
CA LYS A 49 9.65 6.14 5.60
C LYS A 49 9.63 4.71 5.10
N ALA A 50 8.43 4.17 4.84
CA ALA A 50 8.27 2.81 4.32
C ALA A 50 8.93 2.65 2.94
N MET A 51 8.68 3.59 2.02
CA MET A 51 9.23 3.56 0.66
C MET A 51 10.74 3.79 0.64
N SER A 52 11.29 4.64 1.52
CA SER A 52 12.74 4.85 1.63
C SER A 52 13.48 3.60 2.11
N LEU A 53 12.91 2.89 3.10
CA LEU A 53 13.46 1.61 3.58
C LEU A 53 13.36 0.54 2.50
N LEU A 54 12.25 0.50 1.76
CA LEU A 54 12.06 -0.41 0.63
C LEU A 54 13.11 -0.15 -0.47
N ALA A 55 13.27 1.12 -0.89
CA ALA A 55 14.27 1.52 -1.88
C ALA A 55 15.69 1.12 -1.44
N LYS A 56 16.05 1.36 -0.17
CA LYS A 56 17.33 0.93 0.39
C LYS A 56 17.50 -0.59 0.32
N LYS A 57 16.48 -1.37 0.68
CA LYS A 57 16.52 -2.83 0.64
C LYS A 57 16.66 -3.37 -0.79
N MET A 58 15.99 -2.72 -1.76
CA MET A 58 16.06 -3.03 -3.18
C MET A 58 17.31 -2.47 -3.88
N LYS A 59 18.18 -1.75 -3.15
CA LYS A 59 19.36 -1.05 -3.71
C LYS A 59 19.02 -0.05 -4.82
N LEU A 60 17.85 0.59 -4.72
CA LEU A 60 17.37 1.60 -5.64
C LEU A 60 17.69 3.01 -5.13
N LYS A 61 17.99 3.93 -6.06
CA LYS A 61 18.14 5.36 -5.77
C LYS A 61 16.82 6.07 -5.98
N ILE A 62 16.41 6.90 -5.02
CA ILE A 62 15.26 7.79 -5.19
C ILE A 62 15.75 8.99 -6.02
N PRO A 63 15.12 9.29 -7.17
CA PRO A 63 15.50 10.45 -7.98
C PRO A 63 15.25 11.73 -7.18
N LYS A 64 16.15 12.71 -7.32
CA LYS A 64 15.92 14.05 -6.79
C LYS A 64 14.92 14.76 -7.72
N THR A 65 13.82 15.25 -7.17
CA THR A 65 12.93 16.17 -7.88
C THR A 65 13.60 17.56 -7.93
N PHE A 66 13.47 18.25 -9.06
CA PHE A 66 14.04 19.58 -9.32
C PHE A 66 13.52 20.65 -8.35
#